data_AF-A0A938QPK2-F1
#
_entry.id   AF-A0A938QPK2-F1
#
_cell.length_a   1.000
_cell.length_b   1.000
_cell.length_c   1.000
_cell.angle_alpha   90.00
_cell.angle_beta   90.00
_cell.angle_gamma   90.00
#
_symmetry.space_group_name_H-M   'P 1'
#
loop_
_entity.id
_entity.type
_entity.pdbx_description
1 polymer ?
#
loop_
_entity_poly.entity_id
_entity_poly.type
_entity_poly.pdbx_seq_one_letter_code
_entity_poly.pdbx_strand_id
1 'polypeptide(L)'
;MPLDRKWLHAKVHLGSRVLLHYVRKLWPWSPRFGLARFQQNYVVEGLPPCSPEHRAVAHEAGRCTGCGACDDVCPILAGATVVDADSFSGPQAFVVAGARSGPHLDDAGFALDTLTGPVCAACRACDRACPESIPLAALAAHLQAQRQVVLAARAGALPIAGDDVAPRAAAARGRTGSRATSPLALPTGARSTTEER
;
A
#
# COMPACT_ATOMS: atom_id res chain seq x y z
N MET A 1 -47.96 -26.76 19.47
CA MET A 1 -47.41 -25.39 19.60
C MET A 1 -47.88 -24.57 18.41
N PRO A 2 -48.70 -23.52 18.60
CA PRO A 2 -49.10 -22.66 17.51
C PRO A 2 -47.85 -21.94 16.96
N LEU A 3 -47.62 -22.04 15.65
CA LEU A 3 -46.55 -21.33 14.97
C LEU A 3 -46.80 -19.82 15.10
N ASP A 4 -45.85 -19.11 15.72
CA ASP A 4 -45.90 -17.66 15.79
C ASP A 4 -45.79 -17.08 14.37
N ARG A 5 -46.86 -16.41 13.94
CA ARG A 5 -46.97 -15.74 12.65
C ARG A 5 -45.81 -14.76 12.40
N LYS A 6 -45.26 -14.14 13.45
CA LYS A 6 -44.09 -13.25 13.34
C LYS A 6 -42.83 -14.02 13.00
N TRP A 7 -42.64 -15.20 13.61
CA TRP A 7 -41.51 -16.09 13.31
C TRP A 7 -41.55 -16.60 11.87
N LEU A 8 -42.72 -17.02 11.40
CA LEU A 8 -42.89 -17.47 10.01
C LEU A 8 -42.60 -16.34 9.02
N HIS A 9 -43.12 -15.14 9.27
CA HIS A 9 -42.86 -13.97 8.42
C HIS A 9 -41.36 -13.62 8.37
N ALA A 10 -40.66 -13.68 9.51
CA ALA A 10 -39.22 -13.46 9.56
C ALA A 10 -38.44 -14.50 8.73
N LYS A 11 -38.81 -15.78 8.82
CA LYS A 11 -38.17 -16.86 8.03
C LYS A 11 -38.42 -16.71 6.53
N VAL A 12 -39.65 -16.41 6.14
CA VAL A 12 -40.02 -16.18 4.73
C VAL A 12 -39.29 -14.95 4.17
N HIS A 13 -39.23 -13.86 4.92
CA HIS A 13 -38.50 -12.66 4.49
C HIS A 13 -36.98 -12.91 4.35
N LEU A 14 -36.37 -13.66 5.28
CA LEU A 14 -34.96 -14.00 5.17
C LEU A 14 -34.71 -14.91 3.97
N GLY A 15 -35.53 -15.95 3.80
CA GLY A 15 -35.44 -16.90 2.68
C GLY A 15 -35.64 -16.21 1.34
N SER A 16 -36.60 -15.29 1.22
CA SER A 16 -36.85 -14.54 -0.02
C SER A 16 -35.67 -13.64 -0.38
N ARG A 17 -35.02 -12.99 0.60
CA ARG A 17 -33.81 -12.18 0.34
C ARG A 17 -32.63 -13.02 -0.14
N VAL A 18 -32.43 -14.19 0.44
CA VAL A 18 -31.38 -15.13 0.02
C VAL A 18 -31.67 -15.63 -1.39
N LEU A 19 -32.91 -16.06 -1.66
CA LEU A 19 -33.33 -16.51 -3.00
C LEU A 19 -33.13 -15.41 -4.04
N LEU A 20 -33.61 -14.20 -3.78
CA LEU A 20 -33.46 -13.05 -4.68
C LEU A 20 -31.98 -12.66 -4.90
N HIS A 21 -31.13 -12.82 -3.88
CA HIS A 21 -29.69 -12.62 -4.03
C HIS A 21 -29.08 -13.59 -5.04
N TYR A 22 -29.36 -14.89 -4.90
CA TYR A 22 -28.84 -15.90 -5.82
C TYR A 22 -29.45 -15.77 -7.21
N VAL A 23 -30.75 -15.49 -7.33
CA VAL A 23 -31.41 -15.22 -8.62
C VAL A 23 -30.73 -14.04 -9.32
N ARG A 24 -30.50 -12.90 -8.65
CA ARG A 24 -29.78 -11.76 -9.24
C ARG A 24 -28.32 -12.07 -9.56
N LYS A 25 -27.62 -12.80 -8.69
CA LYS A 25 -26.18 -13.08 -8.84
C LYS A 25 -25.90 -14.09 -9.95
N LEU A 26 -26.76 -15.09 -10.11
CA LEU A 26 -26.67 -16.12 -11.13
C LEU A 26 -27.40 -15.75 -12.42
N TRP A 27 -28.07 -14.59 -12.45
CA TRP A 27 -28.75 -14.10 -13.64
C TRP A 27 -27.73 -13.86 -14.77
N PRO A 28 -27.84 -14.55 -15.90
CA PRO A 28 -26.82 -14.54 -16.96
C PRO A 28 -26.67 -13.16 -17.62
N TRP A 29 -27.69 -12.29 -17.52
CA TRP A 29 -27.66 -10.93 -18.08
C TRP A 29 -27.32 -9.85 -17.05
N SER A 30 -26.97 -10.22 -15.81
CA SER A 30 -26.52 -9.22 -14.84
C SER A 30 -25.07 -8.82 -15.15
N PRO A 31 -24.81 -7.55 -15.49
CA PRO A 31 -23.45 -7.12 -15.79
C PRO A 31 -22.54 -7.22 -14.56
N ARG A 32 -21.35 -7.78 -14.75
CA ARG A 32 -20.35 -7.99 -13.70
C ARG A 32 -19.36 -6.82 -13.67
N PHE A 33 -19.79 -5.66 -13.18
CA PHE A 33 -18.93 -4.47 -13.09
C PHE A 33 -17.93 -4.48 -11.92
N GLY A 34 -17.82 -5.57 -11.16
CA GLY A 34 -17.04 -5.59 -9.91
C GLY A 34 -15.58 -5.19 -10.11
N LEU A 35 -14.91 -5.83 -11.08
CA LEU A 35 -13.49 -5.57 -11.37
C LEU A 35 -13.28 -4.20 -12.03
N ALA A 36 -14.08 -3.88 -13.06
CA ALA A 36 -14.01 -2.60 -13.76
C ALA A 36 -14.17 -1.43 -12.80
N ARG A 37 -15.21 -1.50 -11.95
CA ARG A 37 -15.48 -0.48 -10.94
C ARG A 37 -14.41 -0.45 -9.85
N PHE A 38 -13.83 -1.59 -9.49
CA PHE A 38 -12.70 -1.62 -8.56
C PHE A 38 -11.51 -0.85 -9.17
N GLN A 39 -11.17 -1.13 -10.42
CA GLN A 39 -10.05 -0.48 -11.08
C GLN A 39 -10.28 1.04 -11.21
N GLN A 40 -11.47 1.48 -11.58
CA GLN A 40 -11.84 2.90 -11.64
C GLN A 40 -11.62 3.65 -10.32
N ASN A 41 -11.85 3.01 -9.17
CA ASN A 41 -11.74 3.68 -7.87
C ASN A 41 -10.34 3.58 -7.26
N TYR A 42 -9.61 2.48 -7.50
CA TYR A 42 -8.40 2.17 -6.74
C TYR A 42 -7.10 2.24 -7.54
N VAL A 43 -7.14 2.18 -8.88
CA VAL A 43 -5.91 2.28 -9.68
C VAL A 43 -5.24 3.64 -9.45
N VAL A 44 -6.03 4.72 -9.45
CA VAL A 44 -5.53 6.10 -9.23
C VAL A 44 -4.98 6.32 -7.81
N GLU A 45 -5.37 5.48 -6.84
CA GLU A 45 -4.85 5.51 -5.46
C GLU A 45 -3.51 4.74 -5.34
N GLY A 46 -2.96 4.26 -6.45
CA GLY A 46 -1.72 3.48 -6.45
C GLY A 46 -1.92 2.00 -6.14
N LEU A 47 -3.11 1.46 -6.40
CA LEU A 47 -3.40 0.03 -6.34
C LEU A 47 -3.61 -0.55 -7.76
N PRO A 48 -2.55 -0.58 -8.60
CA PRO A 48 -2.64 -1.18 -9.92
C PRO A 48 -2.86 -2.70 -9.82
N PRO A 49 -3.36 -3.35 -10.89
CA PRO A 49 -3.43 -4.80 -10.95
C PRO A 49 -2.06 -5.44 -10.66
N CYS A 50 -2.04 -6.41 -9.76
CA CYS A 50 -0.83 -7.13 -9.38
C CYS A 50 -0.33 -8.01 -10.54
N SER A 51 0.86 -7.71 -11.07
CA SER A 51 1.46 -8.50 -12.14
C SER A 51 1.87 -9.90 -11.63
N PRO A 52 1.95 -10.91 -12.52
CA PRO A 52 2.44 -12.24 -12.15
C PRO A 52 3.85 -12.22 -11.55
N GLU A 53 4.73 -11.38 -12.10
CA GLU A 53 6.11 -11.22 -11.64
C GLU A 53 6.14 -10.63 -10.22
N HIS A 54 5.29 -9.64 -9.95
CA HIS A 54 5.17 -9.06 -8.61
C HIS A 54 4.63 -10.04 -7.60
N ARG A 55 3.61 -10.82 -7.97
CA ARG A 55 3.07 -11.86 -7.11
C ARG A 55 4.12 -12.92 -6.74
N ALA A 56 5.02 -13.23 -7.68
CA ALA A 56 6.07 -14.22 -7.45
C ALA A 56 7.08 -13.77 -6.38
N VAL A 57 7.33 -12.46 -6.22
CA VAL A 57 8.35 -11.96 -5.27
C VAL A 57 7.78 -11.25 -4.04
N ALA A 58 6.51 -10.88 -4.05
CA ALA A 58 5.88 -10.07 -2.99
C ALA A 58 5.97 -10.70 -1.59
N HIS A 59 6.06 -12.03 -1.51
CA HIS A 59 6.13 -12.74 -0.24
C HIS A 59 7.56 -12.78 0.36
N GLU A 60 8.61 -12.53 -0.43
CA GLU A 60 10.00 -12.62 0.02
C GLU A 60 10.30 -11.64 1.16
N ALA A 61 9.79 -10.41 1.05
CA ALA A 61 9.94 -9.41 2.11
C ALA A 61 9.30 -9.85 3.44
N GLY A 62 8.28 -10.71 3.40
CA GLY A 62 7.60 -11.26 4.58
C GLY A 62 8.47 -12.21 5.40
N ARG A 63 9.54 -12.75 4.82
CA ARG A 63 10.45 -13.69 5.49
C ARG A 63 11.48 -13.00 6.38
N CYS A 64 11.62 -11.68 6.28
CA CYS A 64 12.59 -10.94 7.07
C CYS A 64 12.28 -11.01 8.57
N THR A 65 13.23 -11.54 9.33
CA THR A 65 13.20 -11.69 10.80
C THR A 65 13.73 -10.46 11.53
N GLY A 66 14.26 -9.47 10.80
CA GLY A 66 14.83 -8.25 11.40
C GLY A 66 16.15 -8.47 12.14
N CYS A 67 16.97 -9.42 11.69
CA CYS A 67 18.22 -9.80 12.36
C CYS A 67 19.40 -8.80 12.21
N GLY A 68 19.35 -7.86 11.27
CA GLY A 68 20.42 -6.87 11.06
C GLY A 68 21.65 -7.35 10.28
N ALA A 69 21.79 -8.65 9.98
CA ALA A 69 22.99 -9.18 9.31
C ALA A 69 23.32 -8.52 7.96
N CYS A 70 22.30 -8.05 7.23
CA CYS A 70 22.50 -7.33 5.97
C CYS A 70 23.00 -5.89 6.17
N ASP A 71 22.66 -5.26 7.30
CA ASP A 71 23.10 -3.91 7.65
C ASP A 71 24.57 -3.94 8.09
N ASP A 72 24.97 -4.95 8.88
CA ASP A 72 26.34 -5.13 9.38
C ASP A 72 27.38 -5.25 8.25
N VAL A 73 26.99 -5.84 7.12
CA VAL A 73 27.88 -6.01 5.95
C VAL A 73 27.72 -4.90 4.91
N CYS A 74 26.86 -3.91 5.14
CA CYS A 74 26.54 -2.88 4.16
C CYS A 74 27.64 -1.80 4.12
N PRO A 75 28.38 -1.65 3.00
CA PRO A 75 29.44 -0.65 2.91
C PRO A 75 28.92 0.80 2.94
N ILE A 76 27.66 1.02 2.53
CA ILE A 76 27.02 2.33 2.58
C ILE A 76 26.82 2.77 4.03
N LEU A 77 26.27 1.89 4.88
CA LEU A 77 26.07 2.18 6.29
C LEU A 77 27.39 2.31 7.05
N ALA A 78 28.41 1.56 6.65
CA ALA A 78 29.76 1.68 7.20
C ALA A 78 30.49 2.97 6.78
N GLY A 79 29.88 3.82 5.93
CA GLY A 79 30.50 5.05 5.42
C GLY A 79 31.63 4.81 4.42
N ALA A 80 31.79 3.58 3.91
CA ALA A 80 32.83 3.21 2.96
C ALA A 80 32.54 3.71 1.54
N THR A 81 31.30 4.07 1.25
CA THR A 81 30.86 4.62 -0.04
C THR A 81 30.03 5.88 0.16
N VAL A 82 30.32 6.93 -0.62
CA VAL A 82 29.56 8.19 -0.56
C VAL A 82 28.28 8.04 -1.38
N VAL A 83 27.19 7.99 -0.65
CA VAL A 83 25.80 8.25 -1.08
C VAL A 83 25.29 9.29 -0.07
N ASP A 84 24.18 9.98 -0.34
CA ASP A 84 23.54 10.84 0.66
C ASP A 84 23.07 9.97 1.85
N ALA A 85 24.01 9.67 2.75
CA ALA A 85 23.91 8.64 3.77
C ALA A 85 22.85 8.97 4.82
N ASP A 86 22.59 10.26 5.03
CA ASP A 86 21.58 10.77 5.97
C ASP A 86 20.15 10.31 5.62
N SER A 87 19.93 9.80 4.40
CA SER A 87 18.62 9.34 3.92
C SER A 87 18.52 7.81 3.75
N PHE A 88 19.62 7.06 3.80
CA PHE A 88 19.59 5.60 3.62
C PHE A 88 19.61 4.88 4.97
N SER A 89 18.43 4.41 5.42
CA SER A 89 18.31 3.70 6.70
C SER A 89 18.79 2.24 6.69
N GLY A 90 19.32 1.74 5.57
CA GLY A 90 19.86 0.39 5.48
C GLY A 90 18.99 -0.63 4.73
N PRO A 91 19.59 -1.75 4.27
CA PRO A 91 18.85 -2.82 3.61
C PRO A 91 17.79 -3.48 4.50
N GLN A 92 17.99 -3.63 5.81
CA GLN A 92 16.95 -4.18 6.69
C GLN A 92 15.72 -3.26 6.76
N ALA A 93 15.94 -1.96 6.99
CA ALA A 93 14.88 -0.97 7.07
C ALA A 93 14.06 -0.94 5.77
N PHE A 94 14.73 -1.04 4.63
CA PHE A 94 14.07 -1.19 3.34
C PHE A 94 13.16 -2.42 3.29
N VAL A 95 13.63 -3.61 3.71
CA VAL A 95 12.81 -4.83 3.63
C VAL A 95 11.63 -4.80 4.60
N VAL A 96 11.83 -4.28 5.82
CA VAL A 96 10.80 -4.27 6.86
C VAL A 96 9.74 -3.21 6.62
N ALA A 97 10.12 -2.02 6.13
CA ALA A 97 9.20 -0.90 5.92
C ALA A 97 8.89 -0.66 4.44
N GLY A 98 9.92 -0.45 3.60
CA GLY A 98 9.75 -0.07 2.20
C GLY A 98 9.11 -1.17 1.35
N ALA A 99 9.67 -2.38 1.37
CA ALA A 99 9.26 -3.49 0.52
C ALA A 99 7.84 -4.01 0.81
N ARG A 100 7.32 -3.72 2.01
CA ARG A 100 5.96 -4.09 2.44
C ARG A 100 4.94 -2.99 2.19
N SER A 101 5.37 -1.81 1.75
CA SER A 101 4.54 -0.62 1.54
C SER A 101 4.05 -0.50 0.09
N GLY A 102 3.30 -1.51 -0.38
CA GLY A 102 2.87 -1.65 -1.78
C GLY A 102 2.32 -0.38 -2.45
N PRO A 103 1.27 0.28 -1.91
CA PRO A 103 0.74 1.51 -2.52
C PRO A 103 1.59 2.75 -2.26
N HIS A 104 2.58 2.67 -1.36
CA HIS A 104 3.43 3.76 -0.90
C HIS A 104 4.89 3.59 -1.31
N LEU A 105 5.16 2.85 -2.39
CA LEU A 105 6.53 2.61 -2.88
C LEU A 105 7.27 3.89 -3.28
N ASP A 106 6.56 4.99 -3.51
CA ASP A 106 7.18 6.29 -3.76
C ASP A 106 7.92 6.85 -2.54
N ASP A 107 7.41 6.57 -1.34
CA ASP A 107 8.05 6.98 -0.07
C ASP A 107 9.37 6.20 0.14
N ALA A 108 9.51 5.03 -0.48
CA ALA A 108 10.72 4.23 -0.50
C ALA A 108 11.65 4.56 -1.69
N GLY A 109 11.35 5.61 -2.46
CA GLY A 109 12.06 5.94 -3.71
C GLY A 109 13.57 6.07 -3.53
N PHE A 110 14.02 6.81 -2.53
CA PHE A 110 15.45 6.99 -2.25
C PHE A 110 16.17 5.66 -1.92
N ALA A 111 15.54 4.81 -1.11
CA ALA A 111 16.10 3.51 -0.76
C ALA A 111 16.16 2.58 -1.98
N LEU A 112 15.12 2.60 -2.83
CA LEU A 112 15.09 1.84 -4.08
C LEU A 112 16.16 2.33 -5.06
N ASP A 113 16.30 3.64 -5.25
CA ASP A 113 17.29 4.23 -6.14
C ASP A 113 18.72 3.87 -5.66
N THR A 114 18.95 3.90 -4.34
CA THR A 114 20.22 3.47 -3.73
C THR A 114 20.49 1.98 -3.94
N LEU A 115 19.51 1.11 -3.68
CA LEU A 115 19.65 -0.35 -3.75
C LEU A 115 19.73 -0.88 -5.19
N THR A 116 19.13 -0.17 -6.14
CA THR A 116 19.22 -0.48 -7.57
C THR A 116 20.40 0.20 -8.26
N GLY A 117 21.09 1.10 -7.55
CA GLY A 117 22.29 1.78 -8.03
C GLY A 117 23.49 0.86 -8.25
N PRO A 118 24.53 1.35 -8.96
CA PRO A 118 25.66 0.54 -9.40
C PRO A 118 26.48 -0.06 -8.24
N VAL A 119 26.58 0.68 -7.12
CA VAL A 119 27.29 0.24 -5.91
C VAL A 119 26.65 -1.03 -5.34
N CYS A 120 25.33 -1.01 -5.14
CA CYS A 120 24.58 -2.14 -4.60
C CYS A 120 24.51 -3.31 -5.59
N ALA A 121 24.31 -3.01 -6.88
CA ALA A 121 24.22 -4.02 -7.94
C ALA A 121 25.48 -4.89 -8.04
N ALA A 122 26.66 -4.31 -7.82
CA ALA A 122 27.95 -5.02 -7.81
C ALA A 122 28.26 -5.68 -6.46
N CYS A 123 27.95 -5.01 -5.34
CA CYS A 123 28.32 -5.47 -4.00
C CYS A 123 27.63 -6.79 -3.60
N ARG A 124 26.28 -6.79 -3.61
CA ARG A 124 25.42 -7.90 -3.19
C ARG A 124 25.81 -8.60 -1.88
N ALA A 125 26.48 -7.89 -0.96
CA ALA A 125 26.88 -8.46 0.32
C ALA A 125 25.68 -8.83 1.19
N CYS A 126 24.64 -8.01 1.16
CA CYS A 126 23.39 -8.23 1.90
C CYS A 126 22.66 -9.52 1.49
N ASP A 127 22.63 -9.86 0.20
CA ASP A 127 22.05 -11.12 -0.30
C ASP A 127 22.77 -12.35 0.30
N ARG A 128 24.11 -12.28 0.40
CA ARG A 128 24.94 -13.38 0.93
C ARG A 128 24.89 -13.48 2.46
N ALA A 129 24.70 -12.37 3.16
CA ALA A 129 24.67 -12.34 4.61
C ALA A 129 23.29 -12.71 5.19
N CYS A 130 22.23 -12.65 4.39
CA CYS A 130 20.87 -12.91 4.87
C CYS A 130 20.69 -14.39 5.25
N PRO A 131 20.40 -14.73 6.52
CA PRO A 131 20.18 -16.12 6.93
C PRO A 131 18.92 -16.71 6.31
N GLU A 132 17.93 -15.86 6.04
CA GLU A 132 16.69 -16.22 5.34
C GLU A 132 16.87 -16.28 3.82
N SER A 133 18.06 -16.01 3.27
CA SER A 133 18.26 -16.02 1.81
C SER A 133 17.26 -15.15 1.04
N ILE A 134 16.90 -13.99 1.59
CA ILE A 134 16.03 -13.02 0.90
C ILE A 134 16.85 -12.41 -0.24
N PRO A 135 16.34 -12.40 -1.49
CA PRO A 135 17.08 -11.84 -2.61
C PRO A 135 16.90 -10.31 -2.65
N LEU A 136 17.56 -9.56 -1.76
CA LEU A 136 17.39 -8.11 -1.61
C LEU A 136 17.62 -7.35 -2.91
N ALA A 137 18.67 -7.67 -3.66
CA ALA A 137 18.96 -6.98 -4.93
C ALA A 137 17.85 -7.19 -5.98
N ALA A 138 17.38 -8.42 -6.14
CA ALA A 138 16.31 -8.74 -7.09
C ALA A 138 14.97 -8.16 -6.62
N LEU A 139 14.70 -8.21 -5.32
CA LEU A 139 13.52 -7.61 -4.69
C LEU A 139 13.49 -6.10 -4.91
N ALA A 140 14.60 -5.39 -4.68
CA ALA A 140 14.70 -3.95 -4.91
C ALA A 140 14.48 -3.59 -6.38
N ALA A 141 15.11 -4.32 -7.32
CA ALA A 141 14.92 -4.11 -8.75
C ALA A 141 13.46 -4.30 -9.17
N HIS A 142 12.81 -5.35 -8.64
CA HIS A 142 11.41 -5.63 -8.94
C HIS A 142 10.48 -4.55 -8.36
N LEU A 143 10.73 -4.09 -7.13
CA LEU A 143 9.96 -3.04 -6.49
C LEU A 143 10.17 -1.67 -7.15
N GLN A 144 11.33 -1.40 -7.73
CA GLN A 144 11.56 -0.21 -8.53
C GLN A 144 10.72 -0.23 -9.80
N ALA A 145 10.62 -1.38 -10.49
CA ALA A 145 9.71 -1.52 -11.62
C ALA A 145 8.25 -1.33 -11.19
N GLN A 146 7.85 -1.92 -10.06
CA GLN A 146 6.50 -1.77 -9.51
C GLN A 146 6.19 -0.32 -9.10
N ARG A 147 7.18 0.42 -8.55
CA ARG A 147 7.05 1.85 -8.24
C ARG A 147 6.68 2.64 -9.49
N GLN A 148 7.32 2.37 -10.64
CA GLN A 148 6.97 3.03 -11.90
C GLN A 148 5.52 2.75 -12.33
N VAL A 149 5.05 1.51 -12.13
CA VAL A 149 3.65 1.16 -12.39
C VAL A 149 2.70 1.94 -11.47
N VAL A 150 3.01 2.05 -10.18
CA VAL A 150 2.22 2.81 -9.20
C VAL A 150 2.18 4.31 -9.57
N LEU A 151 3.31 4.89 -9.96
CA LEU A 151 3.38 6.29 -10.41
C LEU A 151 2.56 6.51 -11.68
N ALA A 152 2.67 5.62 -12.67
CA ALA A 152 1.84 5.66 -13.87
C ALA A 152 0.34 5.52 -13.55
N ALA A 153 -0.01 4.68 -12.58
CA ALA A 153 -1.39 4.50 -12.12
C ALA A 153 -1.98 5.79 -11.54
N ARG A 154 -1.23 6.45 -10.65
CA ARG A 154 -1.59 7.74 -10.04
C ARG A 154 -1.69 8.86 -11.08
N ALA A 155 -0.86 8.81 -12.12
CA ALA A 155 -0.93 9.74 -13.25
C ALA A 155 -2.10 9.43 -14.22
N GLY A 156 -2.88 8.38 -13.99
CA GLY A 156 -3.98 7.97 -14.87
C GLY A 156 -3.53 7.35 -16.21
N ALA A 157 -2.28 6.91 -16.30
CA ALA A 157 -1.69 6.39 -17.53
C ALA A 157 -1.87 4.87 -17.72
N LEU A 158 -2.45 4.16 -16.74
CA LEU A 158 -2.72 2.72 -16.85
C LEU A 158 -4.12 2.45 -17.44
N PRO A 159 -4.25 1.43 -18.30
CA PRO A 159 -5.56 1.03 -18.84
C PRO A 159 -6.45 0.49 -17.71
N ILE A 160 -7.63 1.09 -17.55
CA ILE A 160 -8.67 0.67 -16.61
C ILE A 160 -9.65 -0.19 -17.42
N ALA A 161 -9.96 -1.41 -16.97
CA ALA A 161 -10.99 -2.19 -17.64
C ALA A 161 -12.34 -1.49 -17.46
N GLY A 162 -12.97 -1.09 -18.56
CA GLY A 162 -14.32 -0.53 -18.55
C GLY A 162 -14.40 0.97 -18.81
N ASP A 163 -13.69 1.48 -19.82
CA ASP A 163 -13.96 2.82 -20.38
C ASP A 163 -15.43 2.99 -20.84
N ASP A 164 -16.17 1.88 -21.00
CA ASP A 164 -17.60 1.84 -21.30
C ASP A 164 -18.52 1.93 -20.06
N VAL A 165 -17.97 1.86 -18.84
CA VAL A 165 -18.76 1.91 -17.59
C VAL A 165 -18.87 3.35 -17.14
N ALA A 166 -19.97 3.99 -17.51
CA ALA A 166 -20.29 5.37 -17.17
C ALA A 166 -19.92 5.68 -15.70
N PRO A 167 -19.11 6.72 -15.46
CA PRO A 167 -18.76 7.10 -14.10
C PRO A 167 -20.05 7.36 -13.32
N ARG A 168 -20.12 6.92 -12.07
CA ARG A 168 -21.14 7.47 -11.16
C ARG A 168 -20.83 8.96 -11.11
N ALA A 169 -21.70 9.78 -11.70
CA ALA A 169 -21.77 11.19 -11.41
C ALA A 169 -21.58 11.31 -9.90
N ALA A 170 -20.50 11.98 -9.50
CA ALA A 170 -20.17 12.19 -8.11
C ALA A 170 -21.46 12.69 -7.47
N ALA A 171 -22.09 11.83 -6.66
CA ALA A 171 -23.27 12.21 -5.93
C ALA A 171 -22.76 13.21 -4.89
N ALA A 172 -22.71 14.46 -5.31
CA ALA A 172 -22.58 15.66 -4.52
C ALA A 172 -23.80 15.69 -3.59
N ARG A 173 -23.81 14.80 -2.61
CA ARG A 173 -24.51 15.04 -1.37
C ARG A 173 -23.64 16.05 -0.66
N GLY A 174 -24.00 17.31 -0.86
CA GLY A 174 -23.47 18.44 -0.13
C GLY A 174 -23.41 18.08 1.35
N ARG A 175 -22.19 17.84 1.83
CA ARG A 175 -21.86 18.14 3.21
C ARG A 175 -21.79 19.65 3.26
N THR A 176 -22.93 20.28 3.54
CA THR A 176 -22.96 21.64 4.05
C THR A 176 -22.08 21.64 5.29
N GLY A 177 -20.89 22.21 5.12
CA GLY A 177 -19.92 22.38 6.19
C GLY A 177 -20.52 23.31 7.23
N SER A 178 -20.85 22.78 8.39
CA SER A 178 -20.74 23.54 9.63
C SER A 178 -19.30 23.36 10.13
N ARG A 179 -18.40 24.22 9.65
CA ARG A 179 -17.11 24.45 10.30
C ARG A 179 -17.37 25.48 11.41
N ALA A 180 -17.68 25.00 12.60
CA ALA A 180 -17.38 25.76 13.80
C ALA A 180 -15.86 25.74 13.96
N THR A 181 -15.22 26.85 13.57
CA THR A 181 -13.81 27.13 13.87
C THR A 181 -13.65 27.24 15.38
N SER A 182 -13.05 26.23 16.00
CA SER A 182 -12.51 26.34 17.35
C SER A 182 -10.98 26.39 17.22
N PRO A 183 -10.32 27.54 17.45
CA PRO A 183 -8.88 27.61 17.41
C PRO A 183 -8.31 26.93 18.66
N LEU A 184 -7.61 25.81 18.45
CA LEU A 184 -6.79 25.16 19.46
C LEU A 184 -5.59 26.06 19.75
N ALA A 185 -5.65 26.83 20.84
CA ALA A 185 -4.53 27.62 21.32
C ALA A 185 -3.41 26.68 21.81
N LEU A 186 -2.23 26.79 21.19
CA LEU A 186 -0.99 26.21 21.69
C LEU A 186 -0.56 26.94 22.97
N PRO A 187 -0.22 26.24 24.07
CA PRO A 187 0.38 26.88 25.21
C PRO A 187 1.83 27.27 24.92
N THR A 188 2.07 28.58 24.73
CA THR A 188 3.39 29.21 24.86
C THR A 188 3.77 29.25 26.34
N GLY A 189 4.64 28.32 26.74
CA GLY A 189 5.25 28.29 28.07
C GLY A 189 6.76 28.39 27.97
N ALA A 190 7.27 29.59 27.64
CA ALA A 190 8.67 29.93 27.82
C ALA A 190 8.95 30.06 29.33
N ARG A 191 9.84 29.22 29.88
CA ARG A 191 10.41 29.44 31.21
C ARG A 191 11.66 30.29 31.06
N SER A 192 11.61 31.47 31.66
CA SER A 192 12.70 32.42 31.84
C SER A 192 13.78 31.89 32.79
N THR A 193 15.02 32.13 32.42
CA THR A 193 16.20 32.18 33.30
C THR A 193 16.23 33.48 34.12
N THR A 194 16.94 33.46 35.27
CA THR A 194 17.50 34.61 36.07
C THR A 194 16.46 35.54 36.75
N GLU A 195 16.53 35.98 38.02
CA GLU A 195 17.64 36.55 38.83
C GLU A 195 17.23 36.70 40.34
N GLU A 196 18.24 36.88 41.21
CA GLU A 196 18.26 37.54 42.55
C GLU A 196 17.45 36.98 43.76
N ARG A 197 18.13 36.29 44.68
CA ARG A 197 18.70 36.87 45.92
C ARG A 197 19.62 35.88 46.65
#